data_AF-A0A924RAE4-F1
#
_entry.id   AF-A0A924RAE4-F1
#
_cell.length_a   1.000
_cell.length_b   1.000
_cell.length_c   1.000
_cell.angle_alpha   90.00
_cell.angle_beta   90.00
_cell.angle_gamma   90.00
#
_symmetry.space_group_name_H-M   'P 1'
#
loop_
_entity.id
_entity.type
_entity.pdbx_description
1 polymer ?
#
loop_
_entity_poly.entity_id
_entity_poly.type
_entity_poly.pdbx_seq_one_letter_code
_entity_poly.pdbx_strand_id
1 'polypeptide(L)'
;MRLNKYAGGCSECGTPVAVGKGQLIGVPGTWRTICLPCSPTPPARGAHAGWHQVALASLDFETTGVDPITDRVLSYALLGDDGGEIAGLVNPGIPVPPSSAEVHGLTDAILAAAPSPVVGVGIVIDWVQSLIDRGVGLVVYNAAYDLTMLHAEATRWGLPQPDWDRLLVVDPYVIDWGIERGGLGPRRLVDVAAYYTVSLDNAHEATADARAARQIANEIGARHPGVALSSLAELMQRQREWYAARADDWNTYARTVGRTLDDRHGWPLASVLVH
;
A
#
# COMPACT_ATOMS: atom_id res chain seq x y z
N MET A 1 3.46 -13.47 5.04
CA MET A 1 4.38 -14.56 5.42
C MET A 1 4.55 -15.53 4.25
N ARG A 2 5.77 -16.03 3.97
CA ARG A 2 6.00 -16.96 2.83
C ARG A 2 5.98 -18.41 3.29
N LEU A 3 5.66 -19.35 2.40
CA LEU A 3 5.84 -20.78 2.69
C LEU A 3 7.33 -21.15 2.82
N ASN A 4 7.63 -22.12 3.67
CA ASN A 4 9.00 -22.62 3.84
C ASN A 4 9.49 -23.40 2.61
N LYS A 5 10.65 -22.99 2.08
CA LYS A 5 11.29 -23.61 0.91
C LYS A 5 12.00 -24.92 1.23
N TYR A 6 12.45 -25.08 2.48
CA TYR A 6 13.21 -26.23 2.94
C TYR A 6 12.53 -26.85 4.16
N ALA A 7 12.63 -28.17 4.29
CA ALA A 7 12.21 -28.86 5.51
C ALA A 7 13.12 -28.46 6.67
N GLY A 8 12.59 -28.45 7.89
CA GLY A 8 13.34 -28.10 9.09
C GLY A 8 12.49 -28.22 10.35
N GLY A 9 13.04 -27.85 11.50
CA GLY A 9 12.27 -27.71 12.74
C GLY A 9 11.59 -26.35 12.84
N CYS A 10 10.41 -26.29 13.44
CA CYS A 10 9.80 -25.03 13.87
C CYS A 10 10.72 -24.33 14.87
N SER A 11 11.02 -23.05 14.65
CA SER A 11 11.90 -22.26 15.53
C SER A 11 11.28 -21.96 16.91
N GLU A 12 9.98 -22.17 17.10
CA GLU A 12 9.28 -21.93 18.37
C GLU A 12 9.07 -23.21 19.19
N CYS A 13 8.67 -24.32 18.55
CA CYS A 13 8.31 -25.55 19.25
C CYS A 13 9.14 -26.79 18.87
N GLY A 14 10.06 -26.66 17.91
CA GLY A 14 10.92 -27.76 17.44
C GLY A 14 10.21 -28.81 16.57
N THR A 15 8.88 -28.76 16.39
CA THR A 15 8.14 -29.73 15.57
C THR A 15 8.69 -29.76 14.14
N PRO A 16 8.89 -30.95 13.53
CA PRO A 16 9.28 -31.07 12.13
C PRO A 16 8.27 -30.41 11.19
N VAL A 17 8.77 -29.60 10.26
CA VAL A 17 8.01 -28.88 9.25
C VAL A 17 8.50 -29.33 7.88
N ALA A 18 7.64 -30.01 7.12
CA ALA A 18 7.92 -30.38 5.74
C ALA A 18 7.93 -29.15 4.81
N VAL A 19 8.53 -29.29 3.62
CA VAL A 19 8.53 -28.23 2.59
C VAL A 19 7.09 -27.80 2.29
N GLY A 20 6.84 -26.49 2.30
CA GLY A 20 5.52 -25.90 2.04
C GLY A 20 4.46 -26.16 3.11
N LYS A 21 4.82 -26.67 4.29
CA LYS A 21 3.88 -26.96 5.40
C LYS A 21 4.01 -26.01 6.58
N GLY A 22 4.90 -25.04 6.51
CA GLY A 22 5.03 -23.96 7.47
C GLY A 22 5.34 -22.63 6.78
N GLN A 23 5.67 -21.64 7.59
CA GLN A 23 5.90 -20.26 7.18
C GLN A 23 7.35 -19.83 7.45
N LEU A 24 7.85 -18.91 6.65
CA LEU A 24 9.09 -18.18 6.86
C LEU A 24 8.76 -16.78 7.35
N ILE A 25 9.29 -16.46 8.53
CA ILE A 25 9.22 -15.14 9.15
C ILE A 25 10.63 -14.59 9.38
N GLY A 26 10.76 -13.29 9.52
CA GLY A 26 12.01 -12.58 9.72
C GLY A 26 12.39 -11.69 8.54
N VAL A 27 13.58 -11.10 8.65
CA VAL A 27 14.18 -10.22 7.65
C VAL A 27 15.20 -10.99 6.79
N PRO A 28 15.62 -10.45 5.63
CA PRO A 28 16.66 -11.07 4.81
C PRO A 28 17.91 -11.42 5.63
N GLY A 29 18.33 -12.69 5.57
CA GLY A 29 19.49 -13.21 6.30
C GLY A 29 19.16 -13.84 7.66
N THR A 30 17.98 -13.63 8.24
CA THR A 30 17.59 -14.16 9.56
C THR A 30 16.23 -14.86 9.53
N TRP A 31 15.92 -15.54 8.42
CA TRP A 31 14.66 -16.24 8.25
C TRP A 31 14.52 -17.42 9.22
N ARG A 32 13.33 -17.55 9.82
CA ARG A 32 12.95 -18.63 10.73
C ARG A 32 11.78 -19.43 10.16
N THR A 33 11.85 -20.76 10.25
CA THR A 33 10.76 -21.65 9.85
C THR A 33 9.80 -21.84 11.02
N ILE A 34 8.52 -21.62 10.79
CA ILE A 34 7.46 -21.68 11.81
C ILE A 34 6.38 -22.66 11.34
N CYS A 35 5.94 -23.57 12.21
CA CYS A 35 4.80 -24.44 11.88
C CYS A 35 3.48 -23.65 11.92
N LEU A 36 2.43 -24.14 11.27
CA LEU A 36 1.13 -23.43 11.24
C LEU A 36 0.58 -23.10 12.65
N PRO A 37 0.62 -24.01 13.64
CA PRO A 37 0.15 -23.69 15.00
C PRO A 37 0.95 -22.59 15.72
N CYS A 38 2.23 -22.41 15.38
CA CYS A 38 3.08 -21.37 15.96
C CYS A 38 3.13 -20.10 15.09
N SER A 39 2.41 -20.07 13.97
CA SER A 39 2.44 -18.93 13.07
C SER A 39 1.86 -17.70 13.78
N PRO A 40 2.53 -16.54 13.70
CA PRO A 40 2.03 -15.32 14.30
C PRO A 40 0.62 -15.01 13.82
N THR A 41 -0.25 -14.63 14.76
CA THR A 41 -1.58 -14.12 14.48
C THR A 41 -1.66 -12.67 14.98
N PRO A 42 -2.49 -11.83 14.36
CA PRO A 42 -2.68 -10.48 14.84
C PRO A 42 -3.35 -10.50 16.23
N PRO A 43 -3.12 -9.48 17.07
CA PRO A 43 -3.80 -9.37 18.36
C PRO A 43 -5.32 -9.46 18.23
N ALA A 44 -5.99 -9.78 19.33
CA ALA A 44 -7.45 -9.79 19.35
C ALA A 44 -8.00 -8.40 19.02
N ARG A 45 -9.09 -8.37 18.25
CA ARG A 45 -9.80 -7.12 17.92
C ARG A 45 -10.36 -6.51 19.21
N GLY A 46 -10.00 -5.26 19.47
CA GLY A 46 -10.47 -4.46 20.60
C GLY A 46 -11.72 -3.65 20.26
N ALA A 47 -12.36 -3.14 21.32
CA ALA A 47 -13.48 -2.20 21.24
C ALA A 47 -13.05 -0.87 21.86
N HIS A 48 -12.37 -0.04 21.07
CA HIS A 48 -11.91 1.28 21.48
C HIS A 48 -12.04 2.27 20.32
N ALA A 49 -12.13 3.57 20.64
CA ALA A 49 -12.08 4.61 19.63
C ALA A 49 -10.68 4.72 19.01
N GLY A 50 -10.57 5.47 17.91
CA GLY A 50 -9.29 5.79 17.27
C GLY A 50 -9.47 6.28 15.85
N TRP A 51 -8.35 6.58 15.17
CA TRP A 51 -8.37 7.03 13.77
C TRP A 51 -9.04 6.03 12.81
N HIS A 52 -9.13 4.75 13.17
CA HIS A 52 -9.79 3.72 12.37
C HIS A 52 -11.33 3.76 12.42
N GLN A 53 -11.91 4.66 13.21
CA GLN A 53 -13.37 4.88 13.31
C GLN A 53 -13.80 6.26 12.81
N VAL A 54 -12.87 7.09 12.35
CA VAL A 54 -13.19 8.39 11.73
C VAL A 54 -13.47 8.17 10.23
N ALA A 55 -13.89 9.23 9.54
CA ALA A 55 -14.11 9.18 8.10
C ALA A 55 -12.81 8.83 7.35
N LEU A 56 -12.82 7.68 6.66
CA LEU A 56 -11.71 7.18 5.86
C LEU A 56 -12.20 6.79 4.46
N ALA A 57 -11.54 7.35 3.45
CA ALA A 57 -11.67 6.98 2.06
C ALA A 57 -10.45 6.16 1.63
N SER A 58 -10.50 5.44 0.50
CA SER A 58 -9.32 4.77 -0.06
C SER A 58 -9.16 4.96 -1.56
N LEU A 59 -7.90 4.92 -2.01
CA LEU A 59 -7.48 5.08 -3.39
C LEU A 59 -6.53 3.94 -3.75
N ASP A 60 -6.65 3.46 -4.99
CA ASP A 60 -5.71 2.53 -5.61
C ASP A 60 -5.63 2.79 -7.13
N PHE A 61 -4.47 2.53 -7.73
CA PHE A 61 -4.25 2.63 -9.18
C PHE A 61 -3.73 1.33 -9.78
N GLU A 62 -4.21 1.02 -10.99
CA GLU A 62 -3.45 0.17 -11.91
C GLU A 62 -2.57 1.04 -12.80
N THR A 63 -1.34 0.57 -13.06
CA THR A 63 -0.33 1.38 -13.75
C THR A 63 0.47 0.57 -14.77
N THR A 64 1.15 1.24 -15.70
CA THR A 64 1.98 0.58 -16.72
C THR A 64 3.21 -0.15 -16.17
N GLY A 65 3.60 0.13 -14.92
CA GLY A 65 4.83 -0.39 -14.35
C GLY A 65 4.95 -0.14 -12.85
N VAL A 66 6.16 0.20 -12.40
CA VAL A 66 6.51 0.32 -10.97
C VAL A 66 7.32 1.57 -10.65
N ASP A 67 7.56 2.45 -11.63
CA ASP A 67 8.20 3.74 -11.43
C ASP A 67 7.14 4.85 -11.41
N PRO A 68 6.79 5.40 -10.24
CA PRO A 68 5.73 6.40 -10.13
C PRO A 68 6.06 7.72 -10.85
N ILE A 69 7.31 7.95 -11.25
CA ILE A 69 7.73 9.15 -11.97
C ILE A 69 7.53 8.99 -13.47
N THR A 70 7.79 7.80 -14.02
CA THR A 70 7.85 7.59 -15.47
C THR A 70 6.76 6.69 -16.03
N ASP A 71 6.07 5.89 -15.21
CA ASP A 71 4.92 5.09 -15.62
C ASP A 71 3.63 5.93 -15.71
N ARG A 72 2.54 5.28 -16.14
CA ARG A 72 1.24 5.90 -16.37
C ARG A 72 0.13 5.21 -15.60
N VAL A 73 -0.88 5.97 -15.20
CA VAL A 73 -2.15 5.45 -14.69
C VAL A 73 -2.95 4.81 -15.82
N LEU A 74 -3.48 3.61 -15.56
CA LEU A 74 -4.34 2.84 -16.46
C LEU A 74 -5.78 2.74 -15.94
N SER A 75 -5.93 2.64 -14.62
CA SER A 75 -7.22 2.70 -13.96
C SER A 75 -7.09 3.25 -12.55
N TYR A 76 -8.20 3.68 -11.98
CA TYR A 76 -8.29 4.15 -10.60
C TYR A 76 -9.53 3.60 -9.92
N ALA A 77 -9.44 3.41 -8.61
CA ALA A 77 -10.57 3.11 -7.74
C ALA A 77 -10.58 4.05 -6.53
N LEU A 78 -11.72 4.70 -6.32
CA LEU A 78 -11.97 5.66 -5.25
C LEU A 78 -13.13 5.13 -4.41
N LEU A 79 -12.86 4.83 -3.14
CA LEU A 79 -13.86 4.39 -2.18
C LEU A 79 -14.07 5.50 -1.15
N GLY A 80 -15.22 6.16 -1.21
CA GLY A 80 -15.59 7.25 -0.33
C GLY A 80 -15.78 6.83 1.13
N ASP A 81 -15.68 7.82 2.03
CA ASP A 81 -15.98 7.68 3.46
C ASP A 81 -17.44 7.32 3.74
N ASP A 82 -18.33 7.64 2.80
CA ASP A 82 -19.75 7.27 2.79
C ASP A 82 -20.03 5.88 2.20
N GLY A 83 -19.00 5.20 1.68
CA GLY A 83 -19.12 3.91 1.00
C GLY A 83 -19.44 4.01 -0.49
N GLY A 84 -19.49 5.21 -1.07
CA GLY A 84 -19.59 5.41 -2.51
C GLY A 84 -18.34 4.90 -3.25
N GLU A 85 -18.53 4.31 -4.42
CA GLU A 85 -17.45 3.74 -5.23
C GLU A 85 -17.41 4.39 -6.61
N ILE A 86 -16.25 4.93 -6.97
CA ILE A 86 -15.98 5.49 -8.29
C ILE A 86 -14.76 4.75 -8.83
N ALA A 87 -14.93 4.06 -9.96
CA ALA A 87 -13.83 3.43 -10.67
C ALA A 87 -13.82 3.90 -12.12
N GLY A 88 -12.63 4.05 -12.71
CA GLY A 88 -12.48 4.52 -14.07
C GLY A 88 -11.21 4.03 -14.73
N LEU A 89 -11.23 4.02 -16.07
CA LEU A 89 -10.08 3.72 -16.91
C LEU A 89 -9.44 5.01 -17.40
N VAL A 90 -8.16 4.94 -17.74
CA VAL A 90 -7.38 6.03 -18.31
C VAL A 90 -6.62 5.48 -19.52
N ASN A 91 -6.73 6.14 -20.66
CA ASN A 91 -5.86 5.88 -21.79
C ASN A 91 -4.48 6.50 -21.49
N PRO A 92 -3.41 5.72 -21.29
CA PRO A 92 -2.12 6.25 -20.84
C PRO A 92 -1.38 7.05 -21.92
N GLY A 93 -1.85 7.04 -23.17
CA GLY A 93 -1.19 7.69 -24.31
C GLY A 93 0.14 7.04 -24.73
N ILE A 94 0.51 5.91 -24.13
CA ILE A 94 1.69 5.10 -24.44
C ILE A 94 1.28 3.61 -24.52
N PRO A 95 2.04 2.74 -25.21
CA PRO A 95 1.75 1.31 -25.22
C PRO A 95 1.77 0.71 -23.81
N VAL A 96 0.78 -0.13 -23.49
CA VAL A 96 0.75 -0.87 -22.22
C VAL A 96 1.78 -2.01 -22.26
N PRO A 97 2.73 -2.10 -21.32
CA PRO A 97 3.68 -3.20 -21.29
C PRO A 97 2.97 -4.56 -21.10
N PRO A 98 3.34 -5.62 -21.84
CA PRO A 98 2.72 -6.94 -21.70
C PRO A 98 2.75 -7.49 -20.27
N SER A 99 3.82 -7.24 -19.53
CA SER A 99 3.94 -7.67 -18.13
C SER A 99 2.94 -7.00 -17.19
N SER A 100 2.52 -5.76 -17.47
CA SER A 100 1.50 -5.07 -16.67
C SER A 100 0.11 -5.59 -17.07
N ALA A 101 -0.15 -5.73 -18.37
CA ALA A 101 -1.37 -6.38 -18.88
C ALA A 101 -1.57 -7.82 -18.36
N GLU A 102 -0.49 -8.59 -18.14
CA GLU A 102 -0.56 -9.91 -17.52
C GLU A 102 -0.99 -9.87 -16.04
N VAL A 103 -0.70 -8.77 -15.34
CA VAL A 103 -1.09 -8.59 -13.94
C VAL A 103 -2.56 -8.20 -13.86
N HIS A 104 -2.95 -7.09 -14.49
CA HIS A 104 -4.27 -6.46 -14.29
C HIS A 104 -5.26 -6.62 -15.45
N GLY A 105 -4.86 -7.30 -16.53
CA GLY A 105 -5.73 -7.58 -17.68
C GLY A 105 -6.10 -6.37 -18.55
N LEU A 106 -5.53 -5.19 -18.31
CA LEU A 106 -5.81 -3.98 -19.10
C LEU A 106 -4.86 -3.94 -20.29
N THR A 107 -5.43 -3.98 -21.49
CA THR A 107 -4.69 -3.97 -22.76
C THR A 107 -4.91 -2.66 -23.50
N ASP A 108 -4.05 -2.35 -24.47
CA ASP A 108 -4.23 -1.18 -25.35
C ASP A 108 -5.63 -1.15 -25.99
N ALA A 109 -6.17 -2.31 -26.36
CA ALA A 109 -7.49 -2.42 -26.96
C ALA A 109 -8.62 -2.03 -25.99
N ILE A 110 -8.49 -2.38 -24.71
CA ILE A 110 -9.45 -2.00 -23.65
C ILE A 110 -9.39 -0.49 -23.40
N LEU A 111 -8.18 0.07 -23.38
CA LEU A 111 -7.94 1.46 -23.01
C LEU A 111 -8.08 2.44 -24.18
N ALA A 112 -8.18 1.95 -25.43
CA ALA A 112 -8.25 2.80 -26.62
C ALA A 112 -9.37 3.85 -26.57
N ALA A 113 -10.53 3.49 -26.00
CA ALA A 113 -11.68 4.38 -25.84
C ALA A 113 -11.81 4.98 -24.42
N ALA A 114 -10.86 4.71 -23.53
CA ALA A 114 -10.87 5.27 -22.18
C ALA A 114 -10.61 6.79 -22.21
N PRO A 115 -11.07 7.54 -21.19
CA PRO A 115 -10.76 8.95 -21.03
C PRO A 115 -9.25 9.26 -21.14
N SER A 116 -8.93 10.45 -21.64
CA SER A 116 -7.54 10.92 -21.66
C SER A 116 -7.00 11.10 -20.24
N PRO A 117 -5.66 11.14 -20.05
CA PRO A 117 -5.07 11.35 -18.73
C PRO A 117 -5.54 12.63 -18.05
N VAL A 118 -5.69 13.72 -18.81
CA VAL A 118 -6.23 15.00 -18.32
C VAL A 118 -7.60 14.83 -17.66
N VAL A 119 -8.50 14.04 -18.27
CA VAL A 119 -9.84 13.81 -17.74
C VAL A 119 -9.81 12.81 -16.59
N GLY A 120 -9.17 11.65 -16.79
CA GLY A 120 -9.14 10.57 -15.80
C GLY A 120 -8.44 10.97 -14.51
N VAL A 121 -7.22 11.51 -14.62
CA VAL A 121 -6.42 11.96 -13.47
C VAL A 121 -7.05 13.20 -12.84
N GLY A 122 -7.64 14.11 -13.63
CA GLY A 122 -8.36 15.28 -13.12
C GLY A 122 -9.47 14.92 -12.13
N ILE A 123 -10.26 13.87 -12.43
CA ILE A 123 -11.29 13.35 -11.51
C ILE A 123 -10.68 12.94 -10.16
N VAL A 124 -9.53 12.28 -10.18
CA VAL A 124 -8.87 11.80 -8.95
C VAL A 124 -8.31 12.98 -8.14
N ILE A 125 -7.71 13.97 -8.80
CA ILE A 125 -7.22 15.21 -8.16
C ILE A 125 -8.36 15.93 -7.46
N ASP A 126 -9.47 16.18 -8.16
CA ASP A 126 -10.63 16.88 -7.60
C ASP A 126 -11.23 16.11 -6.42
N TRP A 127 -11.26 14.79 -6.51
CA TRP A 127 -11.73 13.93 -5.42
C TRP A 127 -10.81 13.99 -4.20
N VAL A 128 -9.49 13.87 -4.38
CA VAL A 128 -8.50 13.99 -3.29
C VAL A 128 -8.58 15.37 -2.64
N GLN A 129 -8.72 16.45 -3.43
CA GLN A 129 -8.89 17.80 -2.90
C GLN A 129 -10.17 17.94 -2.07
N SER A 130 -11.28 17.32 -2.50
CA SER A 130 -12.53 17.27 -1.72
C SER A 130 -12.35 16.56 -0.37
N LEU A 131 -11.56 15.48 -0.31
CA LEU A 131 -11.24 14.82 0.97
C LEU A 131 -10.46 15.75 1.90
N ILE A 132 -9.47 16.47 1.37
CA ILE A 132 -8.65 17.44 2.11
C ILE A 132 -9.53 18.54 2.71
N ASP A 133 -10.48 19.08 1.93
CA ASP A 133 -11.36 20.15 2.40
C ASP A 133 -12.38 19.68 3.43
N ARG A 134 -12.76 18.39 3.39
CA ARG A 134 -13.64 17.77 4.40
C ARG A 134 -12.88 17.19 5.60
N GLY A 135 -11.55 17.17 5.58
CA GLY A 135 -10.74 16.56 6.63
C GLY A 135 -10.86 15.03 6.73
N VAL A 136 -11.16 14.36 5.61
CA VAL A 136 -11.27 12.90 5.52
C VAL A 136 -9.87 12.30 5.33
N GLY A 137 -9.56 11.22 6.06
CA GLY A 137 -8.30 10.50 5.88
C GLY A 137 -8.30 9.66 4.61
N LEU A 138 -7.20 9.68 3.85
CA LEU A 138 -7.01 8.89 2.65
C LEU A 138 -6.16 7.65 2.97
N VAL A 139 -6.75 6.48 2.79
CA VAL A 139 -6.08 5.19 2.91
C VAL A 139 -5.48 4.79 1.57
N VAL A 140 -4.18 4.56 1.53
CA VAL A 140 -3.46 4.09 0.33
C VAL A 140 -2.44 3.06 0.74
N TYR A 141 -2.44 1.89 0.12
CA TYR A 141 -1.50 0.83 0.48
C TYR A 141 -0.15 1.08 -0.20
N ASN A 142 0.89 1.40 0.59
CA ASN A 142 2.17 1.91 0.05
C ASN A 142 2.01 3.27 -0.65
N ALA A 143 1.50 4.25 0.09
CA ALA A 143 1.10 5.58 -0.38
C ALA A 143 2.18 6.34 -1.16
N ALA A 144 3.46 6.10 -0.82
CA ALA A 144 4.60 6.67 -1.53
C ALA A 144 4.58 6.38 -3.05
N TYR A 145 3.95 5.28 -3.48
CA TYR A 145 3.81 4.97 -4.90
C TYR A 145 2.68 5.78 -5.53
N ASP A 146 1.42 5.53 -5.15
CA ASP A 146 0.25 6.10 -5.81
C ASP A 146 0.16 7.62 -5.70
N LEU A 147 0.55 8.21 -4.57
CA LEU A 147 0.52 9.66 -4.42
C LEU A 147 1.62 10.33 -5.25
N THR A 148 2.77 9.68 -5.39
CA THR A 148 3.83 10.13 -6.30
C THR A 148 3.39 10.01 -7.76
N MET A 149 2.71 8.93 -8.11
CA MET A 149 2.11 8.73 -9.43
C MET A 149 1.10 9.84 -9.75
N LEU A 150 0.19 10.15 -8.81
CA LEU A 150 -0.79 11.22 -8.96
C LEU A 150 -0.11 12.59 -9.13
N HIS A 151 0.90 12.89 -8.32
CA HIS A 151 1.68 14.13 -8.44
C HIS A 151 2.42 14.22 -9.79
N ALA A 152 3.03 13.12 -10.25
CA ALA A 152 3.76 13.06 -11.51
C ALA A 152 2.84 13.18 -12.72
N GLU A 153 1.69 12.49 -12.72
CA GLU A 153 0.66 12.65 -13.75
C GLU A 153 0.13 14.09 -13.79
N ALA A 154 -0.20 14.66 -12.63
CA ALA A 154 -0.68 16.04 -12.55
C ALA A 154 0.34 17.03 -13.13
N THR A 155 1.62 16.87 -12.77
CA THR A 155 2.72 17.69 -13.31
C THR A 155 2.86 17.50 -14.82
N ARG A 156 2.84 16.26 -15.29
CA ARG A 156 3.04 15.89 -16.71
C ARG A 156 1.98 16.51 -17.62
N TRP A 157 0.75 16.62 -17.13
CA TRP A 157 -0.38 17.14 -17.89
C TRP A 157 -0.76 18.59 -17.56
N GLY A 158 0.03 19.27 -16.71
CA GLY A 158 -0.24 20.65 -16.31
C GLY A 158 -1.55 20.81 -15.52
N LEU A 159 -1.95 19.78 -14.78
CA LEU A 159 -3.12 19.80 -13.90
C LEU A 159 -2.77 20.47 -12.56
N PRO A 160 -3.77 21.03 -11.85
CA PRO A 160 -3.55 21.53 -10.50
C PRO A 160 -3.10 20.40 -9.57
N GLN A 161 -2.27 20.74 -8.58
CA GLN A 161 -1.89 19.83 -7.51
C GLN A 161 -2.91 19.91 -6.36
N PRO A 162 -3.30 18.78 -5.74
CA PRO A 162 -3.95 18.81 -4.44
C PRO A 162 -3.10 19.54 -3.39
N ASP A 163 -3.74 20.02 -2.33
CA ASP A 163 -3.05 20.58 -1.16
C ASP A 163 -2.39 19.47 -0.33
N TRP A 164 -1.23 18.99 -0.82
CA TRP A 164 -0.48 17.87 -0.25
C TRP A 164 -0.09 18.08 1.22
N ASP A 165 0.09 19.32 1.66
CA ASP A 165 0.46 19.66 3.04
C ASP A 165 -0.67 19.40 4.03
N ARG A 166 -1.93 19.50 3.58
CA ARG A 166 -3.13 19.23 4.39
C ARG A 166 -3.65 17.80 4.25
N LEU A 167 -3.13 17.01 3.31
CA LEU A 167 -3.57 15.63 3.09
C LEU A 167 -3.24 14.74 4.30
N LEU A 168 -4.25 14.07 4.84
CA LEU A 168 -4.11 13.09 5.91
C LEU A 168 -4.03 11.68 5.33
N VAL A 169 -2.89 11.02 5.47
CA VAL A 169 -2.65 9.69 4.87
C VAL A 169 -2.62 8.60 5.94
N VAL A 170 -3.30 7.49 5.66
CA VAL A 170 -3.24 6.23 6.41
C VAL A 170 -2.69 5.16 5.48
N ASP A 171 -1.48 4.70 5.73
CA ASP A 171 -0.78 3.73 4.90
C ASP A 171 -0.64 2.40 5.66
N PRO A 172 -1.52 1.41 5.40
CA PRO A 172 -1.50 0.14 6.13
C PRO A 172 -0.17 -0.61 5.98
N TYR A 173 0.55 -0.41 4.87
CA TYR A 173 1.87 -1.00 4.65
C TYR A 173 2.88 -0.46 5.67
N VAL A 174 2.94 0.87 5.80
CA VAL A 174 3.89 1.54 6.70
C VAL A 174 3.52 1.30 8.15
N ILE A 175 2.23 1.37 8.50
CA ILE A 175 1.78 1.16 9.88
C ILE A 175 2.11 -0.26 10.33
N ASP A 176 1.77 -1.26 9.53
CA ASP A 176 2.05 -2.64 9.90
C ASP A 176 3.55 -2.91 9.98
N TRP A 177 4.35 -2.42 9.02
CA TRP A 177 5.80 -2.53 9.11
C TRP A 177 6.34 -1.84 10.38
N GLY A 178 5.78 -0.70 10.77
CA GLY A 178 6.16 0.01 11.98
C GLY A 178 5.91 -0.77 13.27
N ILE A 179 4.81 -1.53 13.32
CA ILE A 179 4.45 -2.41 14.44
C ILE A 179 5.36 -3.64 14.47
N GLU A 180 5.49 -4.33 13.33
CA GLU A 180 6.13 -5.65 13.24
C GLU A 180 7.63 -5.59 12.93
N ARG A 181 8.15 -4.42 12.55
CA ARG A 181 9.53 -4.16 12.09
C ARG A 181 10.00 -5.13 11.00
N GLY A 182 9.10 -5.46 10.07
CA GLY A 182 9.36 -6.43 9.01
C GLY A 182 9.52 -7.88 9.48
N GLY A 183 9.28 -8.17 10.76
CA GLY A 183 9.49 -9.48 11.37
C GLY A 183 8.58 -10.58 10.82
N LEU A 184 7.48 -10.24 10.16
CA LEU A 184 6.53 -11.19 9.54
C LEU A 184 6.85 -11.52 8.07
N GLY A 185 8.00 -11.06 7.56
CA GLY A 185 8.42 -11.28 6.18
C GLY A 185 7.79 -10.26 5.21
N PRO A 186 7.53 -10.64 3.94
CA PRO A 186 7.01 -9.70 2.95
C PRO A 186 5.64 -9.17 3.35
N ARG A 187 5.43 -7.90 3.03
CA ARG A 187 4.22 -7.13 3.35
C ARG A 187 3.51 -6.64 2.08
N ARG A 188 3.41 -7.48 1.05
CA ARG A 188 2.52 -7.16 -0.09
C ARG A 188 1.08 -7.13 0.41
N LEU A 189 0.17 -6.43 -0.27
CA LEU A 189 -1.24 -6.34 0.12
C LEU A 189 -1.82 -7.72 0.47
N VAL A 190 -1.63 -8.71 -0.41
CA VAL A 190 -2.04 -10.11 -0.18
C VAL A 190 -1.47 -10.76 1.08
N ASP A 191 -0.22 -10.45 1.43
CA ASP A 191 0.40 -11.02 2.62
C ASP A 191 -0.21 -10.43 3.91
N VAL A 192 -0.59 -9.15 3.86
CA VAL A 192 -1.15 -8.41 5.00
C VAL A 192 -2.64 -8.67 5.15
N ALA A 193 -3.37 -8.72 4.03
CA ALA A 193 -4.76 -9.14 3.99
C ALA A 193 -4.92 -10.54 4.61
N ALA A 194 -4.08 -11.50 4.21
CA ALA A 194 -4.09 -12.83 4.78
C ALA A 194 -3.78 -12.84 6.29
N TYR A 195 -2.84 -12.01 6.75
CA TYR A 195 -2.50 -11.91 8.17
C TYR A 195 -3.66 -11.36 9.02
N TYR A 196 -4.36 -10.32 8.53
CA TYR A 196 -5.51 -9.72 9.20
C TYR A 196 -6.86 -10.38 8.84
N THR A 197 -6.85 -11.51 8.12
CA THR A 197 -8.06 -12.23 7.68
C THR A 197 -9.03 -11.37 6.84
N VAL A 198 -8.48 -10.42 6.08
CA VAL A 198 -9.20 -9.59 5.11
C VAL A 198 -9.28 -10.33 3.78
N SER A 199 -10.47 -10.41 3.20
CA SER A 199 -10.66 -11.02 1.88
C SER A 199 -10.15 -10.08 0.78
N LEU A 200 -9.46 -10.68 -0.19
CA LEU A 200 -9.17 -10.06 -1.48
C LEU A 200 -10.07 -10.74 -2.50
N ASP A 201 -11.16 -10.05 -2.86
CA ASP A 201 -12.11 -10.53 -3.86
C ASP A 201 -11.61 -10.10 -5.24
N ASN A 202 -11.75 -10.90 -6.29
CA ASN A 202 -11.27 -10.53 -7.64
C ASN A 202 -12.23 -9.58 -8.41
N ALA A 203 -13.11 -8.85 -7.72
CA ALA A 203 -14.07 -7.94 -8.38
C ALA A 203 -13.39 -6.60 -8.70
N HIS A 204 -13.00 -6.39 -9.97
CA HIS A 204 -12.25 -5.23 -10.49
C HIS A 204 -11.01 -4.92 -9.64
N GLU A 205 -9.84 -5.46 -10.03
CA GLU A 205 -8.61 -5.52 -9.20
C GLU A 205 -8.33 -4.27 -8.35
N ALA A 206 -8.27 -3.07 -8.95
CA ALA A 206 -8.09 -1.83 -8.18
C ALA A 206 -9.18 -1.54 -7.13
N THR A 207 -10.46 -1.83 -7.41
CA THR A 207 -11.55 -1.62 -6.44
C THR A 207 -11.46 -2.60 -5.28
N ALA A 208 -11.08 -3.84 -5.57
CA ALA A 208 -10.83 -4.84 -4.55
C ALA A 208 -9.65 -4.44 -3.66
N ASP A 209 -8.56 -3.94 -4.25
CA ASP A 209 -7.36 -3.55 -3.54
C ASP A 209 -7.60 -2.29 -2.69
N ALA A 210 -8.30 -1.27 -3.22
CA ALA A 210 -8.73 -0.11 -2.44
C ALA A 210 -9.61 -0.51 -1.24
N ARG A 211 -10.55 -1.46 -1.43
CA ARG A 211 -11.41 -1.95 -0.33
C ARG A 211 -10.58 -2.70 0.71
N ALA A 212 -9.69 -3.58 0.27
CA ALA A 212 -8.83 -4.35 1.16
C ALA A 212 -7.88 -3.45 1.95
N ALA A 213 -7.28 -2.43 1.32
CA ALA A 213 -6.45 -1.45 1.99
C ALA A 213 -7.19 -0.77 3.16
N ARG A 214 -8.44 -0.31 2.92
CA ARG A 214 -9.27 0.27 3.98
C ARG A 214 -9.64 -0.72 5.07
N GLN A 215 -9.99 -1.96 4.70
CA GLN A 215 -10.30 -3.01 5.69
C GLN A 215 -9.08 -3.37 6.55
N ILE A 216 -7.89 -3.46 5.95
CA ILE A 216 -6.64 -3.68 6.67
C ILE A 216 -6.36 -2.52 7.63
N ALA A 217 -6.53 -1.26 7.19
CA ALA A 217 -6.39 -0.09 8.07
C ALA A 217 -7.30 -0.21 9.30
N ASN A 218 -8.55 -0.60 9.08
CA ASN A 218 -9.53 -0.79 10.14
C ASN A 218 -9.13 -1.92 11.10
N GLU A 219 -8.65 -3.05 10.59
CA GLU A 219 -8.21 -4.18 11.41
C GLU A 219 -6.94 -3.87 12.19
N ILE A 220 -5.96 -3.17 11.60
CA ILE A 220 -4.78 -2.67 12.30
C ILE A 220 -5.21 -1.78 13.47
N GLY A 221 -6.03 -0.77 13.19
CA GLY A 221 -6.49 0.16 14.21
C GLY A 221 -7.27 -0.53 15.32
N ALA A 222 -8.20 -1.43 14.98
CA ALA A 222 -8.99 -2.14 15.98
C ALA A 222 -8.18 -3.11 16.85
N ARG A 223 -7.01 -3.58 16.39
CA ARG A 223 -6.20 -4.58 17.12
C ARG A 223 -5.01 -3.97 17.85
N HIS A 224 -4.63 -2.73 17.51
CA HIS A 224 -3.45 -2.06 18.04
C HIS A 224 -3.80 -0.71 18.69
N PRO A 225 -4.36 -0.69 19.91
CA PRO A 225 -4.80 0.54 20.58
C PRO A 225 -3.68 1.59 20.74
N GLY A 226 -2.44 1.14 20.99
CA GLY A 226 -1.28 2.04 21.09
C GLY A 226 -0.91 2.77 19.79
N VAL A 227 -1.44 2.33 18.65
CA VAL A 227 -1.35 3.02 17.36
C VAL A 227 -2.64 3.76 17.05
N ALA A 228 -3.79 3.19 17.40
CA ALA A 228 -5.12 3.72 17.07
C ALA A 228 -5.51 5.00 17.79
N LEU A 229 -5.08 5.18 19.04
CA LEU A 229 -5.55 6.25 19.93
C LEU A 229 -4.99 7.64 19.61
N SER A 230 -4.10 7.77 18.61
CA SER A 230 -3.61 9.05 18.15
C SER A 230 -4.55 9.69 17.12
N SER A 231 -4.44 11.00 16.95
CA SER A 231 -5.02 11.70 15.80
C SER A 231 -4.40 11.22 14.48
N LEU A 232 -5.06 11.49 13.34
CA LEU A 232 -4.50 11.23 12.01
C LEU A 232 -3.19 12.00 11.78
N ALA A 233 -3.11 13.25 12.26
CA ALA A 233 -1.89 14.06 12.14
C ALA A 233 -0.70 13.45 12.91
N GLU A 234 -0.93 12.96 14.12
CA GLU A 234 0.10 12.24 14.89
C GLU A 234 0.46 10.89 14.24
N LEU A 235 -0.53 10.18 13.70
CA LEU A 235 -0.29 8.95 12.93
C LEU A 235 0.60 9.23 11.71
N MET A 236 0.39 10.32 10.98
CA MET A 236 1.27 10.71 9.87
C MET A 236 2.71 10.91 10.32
N GLN A 237 2.96 11.55 11.47
CA GLN A 237 4.33 11.71 11.97
C GLN A 237 4.97 10.37 12.29
N ARG A 238 4.24 9.46 12.94
CA ARG A 238 4.73 8.10 13.21
C ARG A 238 5.01 7.32 11.93
N GLN A 239 4.17 7.46 10.92
CA GLN A 239 4.39 6.82 9.62
C GLN A 239 5.64 7.35 8.92
N ARG A 240 5.94 8.66 8.99
CA ARG A 240 7.21 9.21 8.49
C ARG A 240 8.42 8.57 9.18
N GLU A 241 8.37 8.44 10.51
CA GLU A 241 9.42 7.80 11.29
C GLU A 241 9.59 6.31 10.93
N TRP A 242 8.49 5.57 10.79
CA TRP A 242 8.51 4.16 10.41
C TRP A 242 9.00 3.96 8.98
N TYR A 243 8.56 4.79 8.04
CA TYR A 243 9.02 4.75 6.66
C TYR A 243 10.51 5.05 6.57
N ALA A 244 10.99 6.09 7.26
CA ALA A 244 12.41 6.44 7.29
C ALA A 244 13.26 5.30 7.88
N ALA A 245 12.81 4.68 8.99
CA ALA A 245 13.50 3.52 9.57
C ALA A 245 13.53 2.33 8.61
N ARG A 246 12.43 2.06 7.91
CA ARG A 246 12.38 1.00 6.89
C ARG A 246 13.35 1.28 5.73
N ALA A 247 13.39 2.52 5.25
CA ALA A 247 14.31 2.94 4.20
C ALA A 247 15.76 2.78 4.67
N ASP A 248 16.08 3.12 5.92
CA ASP A 248 17.43 2.95 6.49
C ASP A 248 17.83 1.46 6.58
N ASP A 249 16.91 0.58 7.00
CA ASP A 249 17.11 -0.88 7.03
C ASP A 249 17.36 -1.44 5.62
N TRP A 250 16.52 -1.04 4.65
CA TRP A 250 16.70 -1.41 3.25
C TRP A 250 18.02 -0.89 2.70
N ASN A 251 18.36 0.38 2.93
CA ASN A 251 19.57 1.03 2.43
C ASN A 251 20.83 0.38 3.00
N THR A 252 20.78 -0.10 4.24
CA THR A 252 21.87 -0.88 4.83
C THR A 252 22.11 -2.15 4.01
N TYR A 253 21.05 -2.92 3.73
CA TYR A 253 21.13 -4.11 2.90
C TYR A 253 21.52 -3.78 1.44
N ALA A 254 20.89 -2.79 0.81
CA ALA A 254 21.08 -2.41 -0.58
C ALA A 254 22.53 -2.05 -0.91
N ARG A 255 23.22 -1.37 0.02
CA ARG A 255 24.66 -1.08 -0.10
C ARG A 255 25.51 -2.36 -0.18
N THR A 256 25.13 -3.43 0.52
CA THR A 256 25.88 -4.71 0.49
C THR A 256 25.73 -5.46 -0.83
N VAL A 257 24.63 -5.22 -1.56
CA VAL A 257 24.29 -5.93 -2.80
C VAL A 257 24.29 -5.04 -4.05
N GLY A 258 24.75 -3.78 -3.94
CA GLY A 258 24.82 -2.83 -5.06
C GLY A 258 23.45 -2.46 -5.64
N ARG A 259 22.42 -2.34 -4.79
CA ARG A 259 21.06 -1.94 -5.20
C ARG A 259 20.82 -0.45 -4.95
N THR A 260 19.83 0.10 -5.64
CA THR A 260 19.37 1.49 -5.47
C THR A 260 18.91 1.73 -4.03
N LEU A 261 19.17 2.94 -3.55
CA LEU A 261 18.78 3.37 -2.21
C LEU A 261 17.40 4.04 -2.25
N ASP A 262 16.60 3.75 -1.23
CA ASP A 262 15.31 4.41 -1.00
C ASP A 262 15.55 5.79 -0.36
N ASP A 263 14.76 6.79 -0.75
CA ASP A 263 14.70 8.08 -0.07
C ASP A 263 13.97 7.94 1.26
N ARG A 264 14.67 8.16 2.37
CA ARG A 264 14.07 8.09 3.73
C ARG A 264 12.95 9.11 3.96
N HIS A 265 12.89 10.17 3.16
CA HIS A 265 11.87 11.22 3.23
C HIS A 265 10.78 11.07 2.18
N GLY A 266 10.81 9.99 1.39
CA GLY A 266 9.92 9.79 0.24
C GLY A 266 8.48 9.37 0.58
N TRP A 267 8.00 9.65 1.80
CA TRP A 267 6.63 9.35 2.23
C TRP A 267 5.95 10.59 2.86
N PRO A 268 4.66 10.84 2.56
CA PRO A 268 3.78 10.03 1.71
C PRO A 268 3.97 10.30 0.21
N LEU A 269 4.82 11.25 -0.14
CA LEU A 269 5.11 11.66 -1.50
C LEU A 269 6.63 11.67 -1.71
N ALA A 270 7.12 11.01 -2.75
CA ALA A 270 8.54 11.02 -3.07
C ALA A 270 8.96 12.39 -3.58
N SER A 271 10.20 12.78 -3.26
CA SER A 271 10.80 13.99 -3.83
C SER A 271 10.94 13.83 -5.34
N VAL A 272 10.02 14.39 -6.11
CA VAL A 272 10.15 14.46 -7.57
C VAL A 272 11.17 15.55 -7.87
N LEU A 273 12.44 15.16 -8.02
CA LEU A 273 13.46 16.10 -8.48
C LEU A 273 13.05 16.61 -9.85
N VAL A 274 12.67 17.90 -9.90
CA VAL A 274 12.47 18.64 -11.14
C VAL A 274 13.86 18.81 -11.75
N HIS A 275 14.22 17.92 -12.67
CA HIS A 275 15.42 18.07 -13.51
C HIS A 275 15.10 18.90 -14.76
#